data_AF-A0A6L7YCT4-F1
#
_entry.id   AF-A0A6L7YCT4-F1
#
_cell.length_a   1.000
_cell.length_b   1.000
_cell.length_c   1.000
_cell.angle_alpha   90.00
_cell.angle_beta   90.00
_cell.angle_gamma   90.00
#
_symmetry.space_group_name_H-M   'P 1'
#
loop_
_entity.id
_entity.type
_entity.pdbx_description
1 polymer ?
#
loop_
_entity_poly.entity_id
_entity_poly.type
_entity_poly.pdbx_seq_one_letter_code
_entity_poly.pdbx_strand_id
1 'polypeptide(L)'
;MASVAPAPGERPQHERDDVEAADDHADLPLRAADLVDVRGEHREQVEEAREEADGAEQRQSEVERPEAGPGRLAHPTIVRPRPRTGCEGPTAALACIIGSPPGRARRLAPAHHTGDTVSRAAPRARGRASAVPNATDEYRNKLRTPDEAVALIPDGAFVFKGNCAGEPPALVRALADRARDGGFTNLRTTSLLPMGAASESILAPDVRDVIRWESLFVNGVDRGLIGSGVAHYNPNFFHQVPRLILEFMDIDVALIDVSRVDRHGYMSLGTNVDTHKAAIEKADIVIAEVNNHMPRVHGNSWVHVSELDAIVEHDEPLPELPLVPERPEDEAMGQLIAEMVPDGATIQLGIGGVPNALARALMGHRNLGIHTEMFVDSMVDLIESGVADGSQKTFHPGKAVYAFAAGARRTYEFLDDNPGIEAHPVSYTNFPPNIARNENMISVNSTIEVDL
;
A
#
# COMPACT_ATOMS: atom_id res chain seq x y z
N MET A 1 52.15 -27.40 -41.96
CA MET A 1 52.28 -28.68 -41.22
C MET A 1 51.51 -28.48 -39.92
N ALA A 2 50.20 -28.77 -39.84
CA ALA A 2 49.61 -30.10 -39.62
C ALA A 2 50.28 -30.80 -38.42
N SER A 3 49.62 -31.35 -37.41
CA SER A 3 48.23 -31.60 -37.03
C SER A 3 48.31 -32.29 -35.63
N VAL A 4 47.29 -32.34 -34.77
CA VAL A 4 46.34 -33.48 -34.60
C VAL A 4 46.11 -33.64 -33.09
N ALA A 5 44.84 -33.74 -32.69
CA ALA A 5 44.41 -34.31 -31.42
C ALA A 5 44.20 -35.82 -31.57
N PRO A 6 44.13 -36.58 -30.47
CA PRO A 6 42.99 -37.50 -30.36
C PRO A 6 42.38 -37.59 -28.95
N ALA A 7 41.08 -37.87 -28.92
CA ALA A 7 40.32 -38.53 -27.84
C ALA A 7 40.15 -40.03 -28.21
N PRO A 8 39.28 -40.88 -27.59
CA PRO A 8 38.68 -40.98 -26.25
C PRO A 8 38.75 -42.43 -25.66
N GLY A 9 38.10 -42.69 -24.50
CA GLY A 9 37.73 -44.02 -23.97
C GLY A 9 38.05 -44.15 -22.47
N GLU A 10 37.29 -44.79 -21.58
CA GLU A 10 36.02 -45.54 -21.57
C GLU A 10 35.61 -45.70 -20.08
N ARG A 11 34.33 -45.94 -19.80
CA ARG A 11 33.76 -46.18 -18.44
C ARG A 11 34.12 -47.58 -17.90
N PRO A 12 33.79 -47.86 -16.63
CA PRO A 12 32.88 -48.99 -16.38
C PRO A 12 31.66 -48.65 -15.51
N GLN A 13 30.54 -49.28 -15.88
CA GLN A 13 29.33 -49.60 -15.09
C GLN A 13 29.66 -50.78 -14.15
N HIS A 14 29.03 -51.05 -12.99
CA HIS A 14 27.68 -51.54 -12.70
C HIS A 14 27.63 -51.82 -11.17
N GLU A 15 26.54 -51.61 -10.40
CA GLU A 15 25.44 -52.54 -10.02
C GLU A 15 24.64 -51.74 -8.95
N ARG A 16 23.35 -51.39 -9.10
CA ARG A 16 22.10 -52.16 -8.96
C ARG A 16 22.06 -53.12 -7.76
N ASP A 17 21.28 -52.74 -6.74
CA ASP A 17 20.41 -53.65 -6.00
C ASP A 17 19.08 -52.94 -5.72
N ASP A 18 18.02 -53.64 -6.08
CA ASP A 18 16.61 -53.28 -5.94
C ASP A 18 16.09 -53.73 -4.57
N VAL A 19 15.24 -52.93 -3.90
CA VAL A 19 14.19 -53.43 -3.00
C VAL A 19 12.93 -52.58 -3.18
N GLU A 20 11.89 -53.25 -3.67
CA GLU A 20 10.49 -52.82 -3.77
C GLU A 20 9.79 -52.79 -2.40
N ALA A 21 9.10 -51.66 -2.18
CA ALA A 21 7.67 -51.54 -1.84
C ALA A 21 7.16 -51.66 -0.40
N ALA A 22 6.56 -50.56 0.10
CA ALA A 22 5.15 -50.45 0.50
C ALA A 22 4.79 -49.00 0.90
N ASP A 23 3.62 -48.56 0.46
CA ASP A 23 2.96 -47.26 0.63
C ASP A 23 2.89 -46.72 2.08
N ASP A 24 3.08 -45.40 2.22
CA ASP A 24 2.10 -44.55 2.93
C ASP A 24 2.23 -43.09 2.44
N HIS A 25 1.08 -42.41 2.37
CA HIS A 25 0.80 -41.25 1.52
C HIS A 25 1.65 -39.98 1.77
N ALA A 26 1.89 -39.29 0.64
CA ALA A 26 2.81 -38.19 0.43
C ALA A 26 2.38 -36.82 1.00
N ASP A 27 3.41 -36.09 1.45
CA ASP A 27 3.57 -34.63 1.39
C ASP A 27 3.19 -34.05 0.03
N LEU A 28 2.46 -32.93 0.04
CA LEU A 28 2.47 -31.93 -1.01
C LEU A 28 2.44 -30.52 -0.38
N PRO A 29 3.33 -29.60 -0.79
CA PRO A 29 3.21 -28.19 -0.42
C PRO A 29 2.07 -27.54 -1.23
N LEU A 30 1.26 -26.72 -0.57
CA LEU A 30 0.21 -25.92 -1.21
C LEU A 30 0.82 -25.12 -2.37
N ARG A 31 0.31 -25.38 -3.58
CA ARG A 31 0.71 -24.68 -4.80
C ARG A 31 -0.04 -23.36 -4.87
N ALA A 32 0.58 -22.36 -5.49
CA ALA A 32 0.07 -21.01 -5.77
C ALA A 32 -1.18 -20.94 -6.71
N ALA A 33 -2.04 -21.96 -6.70
CA ALA A 33 -3.27 -22.04 -7.48
C ALA A 33 -4.55 -21.71 -6.66
N ASP A 34 -4.45 -21.57 -5.33
CA ASP A 34 -5.61 -21.29 -4.47
C ASP A 34 -6.03 -19.80 -4.43
N LEU A 35 -5.47 -18.96 -5.32
CA LEU A 35 -5.94 -17.59 -5.55
C LEU A 35 -6.97 -17.48 -6.69
N VAL A 36 -7.36 -18.58 -7.32
CA VAL A 36 -8.38 -18.58 -8.39
C VAL A 36 -9.21 -19.87 -8.37
N ASP A 37 -10.21 -19.96 -7.48
CA ASP A 37 -11.57 -20.45 -7.80
C ASP A 37 -12.48 -20.37 -6.55
N VAL A 38 -13.28 -19.29 -6.44
CA VAL A 38 -14.35 -19.14 -5.44
C VAL A 38 -15.71 -19.02 -6.14
N ARG A 39 -15.94 -19.79 -7.22
CA ARG A 39 -17.21 -19.76 -7.97
C ARG A 39 -18.18 -20.90 -7.66
N GLY A 40 -17.75 -21.93 -6.94
CA GLY A 40 -18.59 -23.08 -6.57
C GLY A 40 -19.53 -22.78 -5.40
N GLU A 41 -18.99 -22.31 -4.27
CA GLU A 41 -19.73 -22.16 -3.01
C GLU A 41 -20.65 -20.92 -2.97
N HIS A 42 -20.35 -19.92 -3.79
CA HIS A 42 -21.16 -18.70 -3.89
C HIS A 42 -22.51 -18.90 -4.60
N ARG A 43 -22.67 -19.96 -5.39
CA ARG A 43 -23.89 -20.16 -6.18
C ARG A 43 -25.05 -20.70 -5.33
N GLU A 44 -24.76 -21.64 -4.44
CA GLU A 44 -25.75 -22.17 -3.48
C GLU A 44 -26.16 -21.11 -2.46
N GLN A 45 -25.21 -20.34 -1.91
CA GLN A 45 -25.51 -19.28 -0.94
C GLN A 45 -26.30 -18.10 -1.55
N VAL A 46 -26.14 -17.83 -2.86
CA VAL A 46 -26.90 -16.79 -3.57
C VAL A 46 -28.28 -17.29 -4.00
N GLU A 47 -28.46 -18.59 -4.27
CA GLU A 47 -29.79 -19.19 -4.48
C GLU A 47 -30.59 -19.24 -3.18
N GLU A 48 -29.97 -19.62 -2.06
CA GLU A 48 -30.62 -19.68 -0.74
C GLU A 48 -31.05 -18.29 -0.25
N ALA A 49 -30.21 -17.26 -0.45
CA ALA A 49 -30.54 -15.87 -0.15
C ALA A 49 -31.63 -15.26 -1.07
N ARG A 50 -31.78 -15.77 -2.30
CA ARG A 50 -32.85 -15.35 -3.23
C ARG A 50 -34.19 -15.98 -2.85
N GLU A 51 -34.20 -17.24 -2.43
CA GLU A 51 -35.42 -17.90 -1.96
C GLU A 51 -35.95 -17.30 -0.64
N GLU A 52 -35.06 -16.88 0.26
CA GLU A 52 -35.45 -16.16 1.48
C GLU A 52 -36.02 -14.75 1.19
N ALA A 53 -35.47 -14.05 0.19
CA ALA A 53 -35.94 -12.72 -0.21
C ALA A 53 -37.32 -12.78 -0.90
N ASP A 54 -37.53 -13.72 -1.82
CA ASP A 54 -38.83 -13.94 -2.49
C ASP A 54 -39.91 -14.38 -1.48
N GLY A 55 -39.54 -15.16 -0.47
CA GLY A 55 -40.42 -15.57 0.63
C GLY A 55 -40.77 -14.45 1.62
N ALA A 56 -39.98 -13.38 1.68
CA ALA A 56 -40.25 -12.19 2.50
C ALA A 56 -41.17 -11.19 1.76
N GLU A 57 -41.04 -11.10 0.44
CA GLU A 57 -41.85 -10.19 -0.41
C GLU A 57 -43.31 -10.68 -0.54
N GLN A 58 -43.53 -12.00 -0.60
CA GLN A 58 -44.90 -12.57 -0.60
C GLN A 58 -45.64 -12.34 0.73
N ARG A 59 -44.94 -12.36 1.87
CA ARG A 59 -45.53 -12.14 3.20
C ARG A 59 -45.92 -10.68 3.48
N GLN A 60 -45.40 -9.73 2.71
CA GLN A 60 -45.79 -8.32 2.82
C GLN A 60 -47.01 -7.95 1.95
N SER A 61 -47.46 -8.88 1.09
CA SER A 61 -48.58 -8.63 0.16
C SER A 61 -49.99 -8.96 0.73
N GLU A 62 -50.08 -9.56 1.92
CA GLU A 62 -51.36 -9.98 2.55
C GLU A 62 -51.66 -9.23 3.86
N VAL A 63 -51.86 -7.91 3.84
CA VAL A 63 -52.66 -7.22 4.88
C VAL A 63 -53.45 -6.06 4.25
N GLU A 64 -54.77 -6.16 4.32
CA GLU A 64 -55.80 -5.34 3.65
C GLU A 64 -55.84 -3.85 4.07
N ARG A 65 -56.25 -2.96 3.14
CA ARG A 65 -56.81 -1.62 3.40
C ARG A 65 -58.27 -1.55 2.93
N PRO A 66 -59.18 -0.84 3.64
CA PRO A 66 -60.61 -0.85 3.33
C PRO A 66 -61.02 0.15 2.22
N GLU A 67 -62.14 -0.17 1.58
CA GLU A 67 -62.71 0.39 0.34
C GLU A 67 -63.21 1.85 0.38
N ALA A 68 -63.15 2.54 -0.77
CA ALA A 68 -64.07 3.64 -1.13
C ALA A 68 -64.18 3.89 -2.66
N GLY A 69 -65.33 3.54 -3.25
CA GLY A 69 -66.14 4.28 -4.26
C GLY A 69 -65.58 4.73 -5.64
N PRO A 70 -66.33 4.57 -6.77
CA PRO A 70 -65.82 4.82 -8.12
C PRO A 70 -66.05 6.26 -8.64
N GLY A 71 -65.05 6.81 -9.35
CA GLY A 71 -65.14 8.10 -10.06
C GLY A 71 -64.21 8.13 -11.29
N ARG A 72 -64.69 8.70 -12.39
CA ARG A 72 -64.24 8.51 -13.79
C ARG A 72 -62.89 9.15 -14.16
N LEU A 73 -62.27 8.55 -15.20
CA LEU A 73 -61.08 8.93 -15.98
C LEU A 73 -61.02 10.38 -16.50
N ALA A 74 -59.83 10.98 -16.47
CA ALA A 74 -59.29 11.86 -17.52
C ALA A 74 -57.75 12.02 -17.39
N HIS A 75 -57.00 11.80 -18.48
CA HIS A 75 -55.56 12.12 -18.61
C HIS A 75 -55.32 13.64 -18.76
N PRO A 76 -54.12 14.14 -18.38
CA PRO A 76 -53.44 15.07 -19.29
C PRO A 76 -51.91 14.89 -19.41
N THR A 77 -51.48 14.85 -20.68
CA THR A 77 -50.37 15.52 -21.38
C THR A 77 -49.13 16.03 -20.63
N ILE A 78 -47.95 15.57 -21.09
CA ILE A 78 -46.60 16.03 -20.73
C ILE A 78 -46.17 17.21 -21.61
N VAL A 79 -45.63 18.28 -21.00
CA VAL A 79 -45.04 19.45 -21.67
C VAL A 79 -43.50 19.40 -21.55
N ARG A 80 -42.78 19.55 -22.67
CA ARG A 80 -41.30 19.76 -22.72
C ARG A 80 -40.96 21.26 -22.88
N PRO A 81 -39.91 21.78 -22.24
CA PRO A 81 -39.45 23.17 -22.47
C PRO A 81 -38.48 23.31 -23.66
N ARG A 82 -38.51 24.48 -24.31
CA ARG A 82 -37.66 24.93 -25.43
C ARG A 82 -36.46 25.78 -24.95
N PRO A 83 -35.37 25.91 -25.74
CA PRO A 83 -34.19 26.70 -25.40
C PRO A 83 -34.35 28.19 -25.78
N ARG A 84 -33.59 29.07 -25.11
CA ARG A 84 -33.44 30.49 -25.48
C ARG A 84 -32.00 30.85 -25.80
N THR A 85 -31.85 31.67 -26.82
CA THR A 85 -30.65 32.22 -27.47
C THR A 85 -30.30 33.64 -26.98
N GLY A 86 -29.00 33.96 -26.87
CA GLY A 86 -28.35 35.22 -27.28
C GLY A 86 -28.40 36.47 -26.37
N CYS A 87 -27.23 36.97 -25.93
CA CYS A 87 -26.63 38.27 -26.33
C CYS A 87 -25.49 38.74 -25.39
N GLU A 88 -24.33 39.03 -26.00
CA GLU A 88 -23.39 40.17 -25.83
C GLU A 88 -22.77 40.56 -24.45
N GLY A 89 -21.42 40.67 -24.40
CA GLY A 89 -20.65 41.40 -23.37
C GLY A 89 -20.56 42.92 -23.64
N PRO A 90 -19.98 43.77 -22.75
CA PRO A 90 -18.52 43.86 -22.57
C PRO A 90 -17.97 44.33 -21.16
N THR A 91 -16.65 44.17 -20.97
CA THR A 91 -15.64 44.84 -20.07
C THR A 91 -15.95 45.54 -18.73
N ALA A 92 -15.13 45.15 -17.72
CA ALA A 92 -14.34 45.95 -16.74
C ALA A 92 -14.99 46.71 -15.55
N ALA A 93 -14.74 46.22 -14.32
CA ALA A 93 -14.45 46.90 -13.03
C ALA A 93 -14.49 45.81 -11.94
N LEU A 94 -13.65 45.67 -10.90
CA LEU A 94 -12.90 46.64 -10.10
C LEU A 94 -11.81 45.87 -9.32
N ALA A 95 -10.57 46.39 -9.33
CA ALA A 95 -9.52 46.04 -8.37
C ALA A 95 -9.66 46.91 -7.10
N CYS A 96 -9.40 46.32 -5.93
CA CYS A 96 -9.12 46.88 -4.59
C CYS A 96 -9.72 45.87 -3.58
N ILE A 97 -9.05 45.33 -2.56
CA ILE A 97 -8.22 45.98 -1.54
C ILE A 97 -7.21 44.94 -0.99
N ILE A 98 -5.94 45.30 -0.95
CA ILE A 98 -4.89 44.65 -0.14
C ILE A 98 -4.59 45.58 1.04
N GLY A 99 -4.53 45.05 2.27
CA GLY A 99 -3.60 45.54 3.30
C GLY A 99 -4.15 46.08 4.65
N SER A 100 -4.10 45.20 5.68
CA SER A 100 -3.57 45.41 7.06
C SER A 100 -4.24 46.43 8.03
N PRO A 101 -4.09 46.36 9.38
CA PRO A 101 -3.10 45.61 10.21
C PRO A 101 -3.70 44.82 11.44
N PRO A 102 -2.89 44.12 12.27
CA PRO A 102 -3.40 43.25 13.35
C PRO A 102 -3.62 44.02 14.67
N GLY A 103 -4.80 43.83 15.27
CA GLY A 103 -5.19 44.40 16.57
C GLY A 103 -5.54 43.31 17.59
N ARG A 104 -4.91 43.40 18.77
CA ARG A 104 -5.09 42.56 19.96
C ARG A 104 -6.54 42.46 20.44
N ALA A 105 -7.02 41.24 20.72
CA ALA A 105 -7.93 40.82 21.81
C ALA A 105 -8.42 39.39 21.47
N ARG A 106 -8.66 38.44 22.36
CA ARG A 106 -8.63 38.31 23.82
C ARG A 106 -8.54 36.79 24.06
N ARG A 107 -7.75 36.37 25.04
CA ARG A 107 -7.75 34.97 25.54
C ARG A 107 -9.18 34.58 25.93
N LEU A 108 -9.71 33.53 25.32
CA LEU A 108 -10.78 32.73 25.91
C LEU A 108 -10.11 31.63 26.74
N ALA A 109 -10.34 31.66 28.05
CA ALA A 109 -9.94 30.60 28.96
C ALA A 109 -10.85 29.37 28.76
N PRO A 110 -10.33 28.13 28.78
CA PRO A 110 -11.18 26.96 28.85
C PRO A 110 -11.67 26.74 30.29
N ALA A 111 -12.93 26.30 30.40
CA ALA A 111 -13.60 25.98 31.64
C ALA A 111 -12.91 24.82 32.38
N HIS A 112 -12.88 24.94 33.71
CA HIS A 112 -12.38 23.92 34.62
C HIS A 112 -13.18 22.62 34.50
N HIS A 113 -12.50 21.53 34.13
CA HIS A 113 -12.86 20.18 34.54
C HIS A 113 -11.68 19.58 35.30
N THR A 114 -11.97 19.23 36.54
CA THR A 114 -11.10 18.58 37.51
C THR A 114 -11.14 17.07 37.29
N GLY A 115 -9.98 16.43 37.16
CA GLY A 115 -9.85 14.97 37.21
C GLY A 115 -8.71 14.44 36.36
N ASP A 116 -7.58 14.16 37.01
CA ASP A 116 -6.47 13.27 36.61
C ASP A 116 -5.73 13.55 35.30
N THR A 117 -4.77 14.47 35.38
CA THR A 117 -3.70 14.63 34.40
C THR A 117 -2.69 13.48 34.52
N VAL A 118 -2.76 12.52 33.60
CA VAL A 118 -1.58 11.74 33.19
C VAL A 118 -0.67 12.68 32.42
N SER A 119 0.56 12.83 32.90
CA SER A 119 1.60 13.66 32.29
C SER A 119 1.95 13.16 30.89
N ARG A 120 1.37 13.73 29.84
CA ARG A 120 1.82 13.54 28.45
C ARG A 120 3.24 14.13 28.30
N ALA A 121 4.18 13.30 27.88
CA ALA A 121 5.57 13.68 27.66
C ALA A 121 5.69 14.79 26.61
N ALA A 122 6.60 15.73 26.86
CA ALA A 122 6.99 16.77 25.91
C ALA A 122 7.71 16.15 24.70
N PRO A 123 7.71 16.80 23.51
CA PRO A 123 8.51 16.37 22.37
C PRO A 123 9.98 16.21 22.78
N ARG A 124 10.64 15.12 22.33
CA ARG A 124 12.02 14.74 22.69
C ARG A 124 12.99 15.93 22.51
N ALA A 125 13.24 16.69 23.57
CA ALA A 125 14.34 17.62 23.65
C ALA A 125 15.62 16.79 23.84
N ARG A 126 16.29 16.45 22.73
CA ARG A 126 17.59 15.78 22.75
C ARG A 126 18.59 16.73 23.42
N GLY A 127 19.06 16.36 24.61
CA GLY A 127 20.08 17.10 25.34
C GLY A 127 21.36 17.27 24.53
N ARG A 128 22.17 18.29 24.85
CA ARG A 128 23.49 18.52 24.25
C ARG A 128 24.32 17.23 24.29
N ALA A 129 24.73 16.76 23.12
CA ALA A 129 25.42 15.50 22.89
C ALA A 129 26.70 15.35 23.74
N SER A 130 26.71 14.32 24.60
CA SER A 130 27.90 13.48 24.78
C SER A 130 28.31 12.93 23.42
N ALA A 131 29.60 12.63 23.20
CA ALA A 131 30.13 12.13 21.92
C ALA A 131 29.12 11.18 21.22
N VAL A 132 28.68 11.55 20.01
CA VAL A 132 27.72 10.75 19.24
C VAL A 132 28.31 9.35 19.13
N PRO A 133 27.63 8.30 19.65
CA PRO A 133 28.11 6.93 19.51
C PRO A 133 28.42 6.65 18.04
N ASN A 134 29.49 5.90 17.78
CA ASN A 134 29.76 5.44 16.43
C ASN A 134 28.54 4.64 15.94
N ALA A 135 27.99 4.98 14.77
CA ALA A 135 26.76 4.37 14.24
C ALA A 135 26.84 2.84 14.19
N THR A 136 28.02 2.29 13.92
CA THR A 136 28.25 0.84 13.95
C THR A 136 28.07 0.23 15.33
N ASP A 137 28.50 0.91 16.39
CA ASP A 137 28.35 0.42 17.76
C ASP A 137 26.90 0.57 18.23
N GLU A 138 26.23 1.65 17.83
CA GLU A 138 24.80 1.83 18.09
C GLU A 138 23.95 0.73 17.43
N TYR A 139 24.26 0.38 16.17
CA TYR A 139 23.60 -0.72 15.46
C TYR A 139 23.78 -2.05 16.20
N ARG A 140 25.03 -2.41 16.54
CA ARG A 140 25.33 -3.66 17.26
C ARG A 140 24.63 -3.75 18.62
N ASN A 141 24.51 -2.63 19.33
CA ASN A 141 23.86 -2.60 20.64
C ASN A 141 22.33 -2.81 20.55
N LYS A 142 21.73 -2.53 19.40
CA LYS A 142 20.29 -2.68 19.14
C LYS A 142 19.92 -3.99 18.46
N LEU A 143 20.91 -4.77 18.01
CA LEU A 143 20.68 -6.06 17.38
C LEU A 143 20.05 -7.07 18.36
N ARG A 144 18.98 -7.73 17.93
CA ARG A 144 18.19 -8.71 18.70
C ARG A 144 17.74 -9.86 17.80
N THR A 145 17.34 -10.97 18.40
CA THR A 145 16.51 -11.96 17.68
C THR A 145 15.09 -11.40 17.47
N PRO A 146 14.30 -11.94 16.52
CA PRO A 146 12.89 -11.57 16.37
C PRO A 146 12.12 -11.64 17.70
N ASP A 147 12.25 -12.74 18.45
CA ASP A 147 11.57 -12.96 19.74
C ASP A 147 11.96 -11.92 20.80
N GLU A 148 13.25 -11.59 20.89
CA GLU A 148 13.76 -10.57 21.82
C GLU A 148 13.28 -9.18 21.44
N ALA A 149 13.16 -8.89 20.14
CA ALA A 149 12.68 -7.61 19.65
C ALA A 149 11.19 -7.42 19.95
N VAL A 150 10.35 -8.40 19.63
CA VAL A 150 8.90 -8.31 19.89
C VAL A 150 8.56 -8.40 21.38
N ALA A 151 9.47 -8.88 22.23
CA ALA A 151 9.33 -8.83 23.69
C ALA A 151 9.37 -7.38 24.25
N LEU A 152 9.83 -6.41 23.47
CA LEU A 152 9.76 -4.98 23.83
C LEU A 152 8.35 -4.40 23.70
N ILE A 153 7.46 -5.08 22.97
CA ILE A 153 6.10 -4.60 22.69
C ILE A 153 5.26 -4.75 23.96
N PRO A 154 4.67 -3.65 24.47
CA PRO A 154 3.78 -3.72 25.62
C PRO A 154 2.50 -4.48 25.29
N ASP A 155 1.95 -5.18 26.27
CA ASP A 155 0.57 -5.67 26.16
C ASP A 155 -0.41 -4.50 26.05
N GLY A 156 -1.47 -4.64 25.24
CA GLY A 156 -2.41 -3.56 24.94
C GLY A 156 -1.97 -2.61 23.83
N ALA A 157 -0.75 -2.75 23.28
CA ALA A 157 -0.20 -1.82 22.32
C ALA A 157 -0.99 -1.75 21.00
N PHE A 158 -0.97 -0.57 20.38
CA PHE A 158 -1.37 -0.35 19.01
C PHE A 158 -0.15 -0.34 18.09
N VAL A 159 -0.02 -1.40 17.30
CA VAL A 159 1.13 -1.69 16.46
C VAL A 159 0.85 -1.32 15.01
N PHE A 160 1.64 -0.40 14.45
CA PHE A 160 1.76 -0.22 13.02
C PHE A 160 2.70 -1.28 12.44
N LYS A 161 2.26 -1.95 11.39
CA LYS A 161 3.05 -2.92 10.63
C LYS A 161 3.32 -2.35 9.24
N GLY A 162 4.54 -2.51 8.72
CA GLY A 162 4.93 -1.98 7.42
C GLY A 162 4.01 -2.43 6.28
N ASN A 163 3.73 -1.56 5.32
CA ASN A 163 2.73 -1.78 4.27
C ASN A 163 3.28 -2.63 3.11
N CYS A 164 2.41 -3.39 2.43
CA CYS A 164 2.71 -4.04 1.16
C CYS A 164 4.07 -4.78 1.15
N ALA A 165 4.96 -4.50 0.18
CA ALA A 165 6.27 -5.12 0.05
C ALA A 165 7.28 -4.70 1.14
N GLY A 166 6.97 -3.71 1.98
CA GLY A 166 7.73 -3.32 3.18
C GLY A 166 7.20 -3.95 4.47
N GLU A 167 6.40 -5.01 4.35
CA GLU A 167 6.05 -5.89 5.47
C GLU A 167 7.32 -6.55 6.04
N PRO A 168 7.58 -6.49 7.37
CA PRO A 168 8.73 -7.17 7.98
C PRO A 168 8.34 -8.60 8.41
N PRO A 169 8.60 -9.63 7.57
CA PRO A 169 8.06 -10.98 7.77
C PRO A 169 8.52 -11.66 9.07
N ALA A 170 9.77 -11.51 9.50
CA ALA A 170 10.23 -12.16 10.74
C ALA A 170 9.59 -11.50 11.97
N LEU A 171 9.45 -10.18 11.98
CA LEU A 171 8.82 -9.46 13.08
C LEU A 171 7.33 -9.77 13.21
N VAL A 172 6.57 -9.86 12.11
CA VAL A 172 5.12 -10.18 12.19
C VAL A 172 4.88 -11.64 12.61
N ARG A 173 5.72 -12.57 12.15
CA ARG A 173 5.67 -13.98 12.57
C ARG A 173 5.98 -14.11 14.06
N ALA A 174 7.06 -13.49 14.54
CA ALA A 174 7.43 -13.49 15.96
C ALA A 174 6.35 -12.83 16.85
N LEU A 175 5.69 -11.77 16.36
CA LEU A 175 4.57 -11.14 17.07
C LEU A 175 3.41 -12.12 17.27
N ALA A 176 3.05 -12.87 16.22
CA ALA A 176 1.98 -13.86 16.29
C ALA A 176 2.36 -15.05 17.19
N ASP A 177 3.60 -15.55 17.10
CA ASP A 177 4.08 -16.66 17.94
C ASP A 177 4.08 -16.27 19.41
N ARG A 178 4.52 -15.05 19.73
CA ARG A 178 4.42 -14.53 21.10
C ARG A 178 2.97 -14.42 21.58
N ALA A 179 2.02 -14.08 20.71
CA ALA A 179 0.60 -14.08 21.06
C ALA A 179 0.08 -15.50 21.35
N ARG A 180 0.47 -16.50 20.54
CA ARG A 180 0.14 -17.92 20.75
C ARG A 180 0.67 -18.44 22.09
N ASP A 181 1.85 -17.99 22.49
CA ASP A 181 2.48 -18.35 23.76
C ASP A 181 1.88 -17.62 24.98
N GLY A 182 0.83 -16.81 24.79
CA GLY A 182 0.17 -16.06 25.87
C GLY A 182 0.96 -14.82 26.31
N GLY A 183 1.88 -14.32 25.48
CA GLY A 183 2.64 -13.11 25.74
C GLY A 183 1.84 -11.81 25.66
N PHE A 184 0.61 -11.87 25.14
CA PHE A 184 -0.32 -10.75 25.01
C PHE A 184 -1.74 -11.17 25.40
N THR A 185 -2.49 -10.22 25.93
CA THR A 185 -3.92 -10.37 26.20
C THR A 185 -4.78 -9.64 25.18
N ASN A 186 -4.27 -8.52 24.64
CA ASN A 186 -4.94 -7.76 23.60
C ASN A 186 -3.93 -6.88 22.86
N LEU A 187 -3.87 -6.96 21.54
CA LEU A 187 -3.12 -6.08 20.67
C LEU A 187 -4.04 -5.51 19.59
N ARG A 188 -3.79 -4.26 19.21
CA ARG A 188 -4.36 -3.68 17.99
C ARG A 188 -3.25 -3.62 16.95
N THR A 189 -3.54 -4.02 15.73
CA THR A 189 -2.59 -3.96 14.61
C THR A 189 -3.23 -3.23 13.43
N THR A 190 -2.43 -2.45 12.71
CA THR A 190 -2.90 -1.69 11.55
C THR A 190 -1.83 -1.58 10.47
N SER A 191 -2.24 -1.67 9.22
CA SER A 191 -1.46 -1.27 8.06
C SER A 191 -2.38 -1.04 6.86
N LEU A 192 -1.76 -0.67 5.73
CA LEU A 192 -2.34 -0.82 4.41
C LEU A 192 -1.78 -2.09 3.76
N LEU A 193 -2.58 -2.69 2.88
CA LEU A 193 -2.14 -3.76 1.96
C LEU A 193 -1.36 -4.88 2.69
N PRO A 194 -1.98 -5.63 3.62
CA PRO A 194 -1.33 -6.78 4.23
C PRO A 194 -0.97 -7.84 3.17
N MET A 195 0.17 -8.51 3.35
CA MET A 195 0.71 -9.52 2.43
C MET A 195 0.75 -10.90 3.09
N GLY A 196 1.49 -11.83 2.50
CA GLY A 196 1.52 -13.24 2.88
C GLY A 196 1.94 -13.48 4.33
N ALA A 197 3.02 -12.88 4.81
CA ALA A 197 3.48 -13.14 6.18
C ALA A 197 2.46 -12.64 7.21
N ALA A 198 1.79 -11.51 6.98
CA ALA A 198 0.69 -11.04 7.82
C ALA A 198 -0.51 -12.00 7.78
N SER A 199 -0.88 -12.50 6.59
CA SER A 199 -1.94 -13.49 6.40
C SER A 199 -1.69 -14.78 7.19
N GLU A 200 -0.46 -15.27 7.17
CA GLU A 200 -0.03 -16.52 7.81
C GLU A 200 0.20 -16.36 9.33
N SER A 201 0.34 -15.13 9.82
CA SER A 201 0.72 -14.83 11.21
C SER A 201 -0.35 -14.01 11.93
N ILE A 202 -0.23 -12.69 11.96
CA ILE A 202 -1.04 -11.78 12.78
C ILE A 202 -2.53 -11.74 12.39
N LEU A 203 -2.89 -12.25 11.22
CA LEU A 203 -4.27 -12.39 10.74
C LEU A 203 -4.81 -13.83 10.83
N ALA A 204 -3.98 -14.77 11.31
CA ALA A 204 -4.34 -16.18 11.40
C ALA A 204 -5.52 -16.39 12.39
N PRO A 205 -6.41 -17.37 12.14
CA PRO A 205 -7.59 -17.60 12.97
C PRO A 205 -7.33 -17.80 14.46
N ASP A 206 -6.21 -18.43 14.80
CA ASP A 206 -5.85 -18.84 16.16
C ASP A 206 -5.37 -17.69 17.05
N VAL A 207 -5.00 -16.54 16.47
CA VAL A 207 -4.56 -15.35 17.23
C VAL A 207 -5.62 -14.26 17.33
N ARG A 208 -6.80 -14.42 16.72
CA ARG A 208 -7.82 -13.36 16.57
C ARG A 208 -8.43 -12.87 17.89
N ASP A 209 -8.47 -13.72 18.91
CA ASP A 209 -8.96 -13.32 20.23
C ASP A 209 -8.00 -12.37 20.95
N VAL A 210 -6.74 -12.33 20.52
CA VAL A 210 -5.66 -11.52 21.10
C VAL A 210 -5.27 -10.37 20.17
N ILE A 211 -5.11 -10.61 18.87
CA ILE A 211 -4.68 -9.62 17.88
C ILE A 211 -5.87 -9.14 17.06
N ARG A 212 -6.18 -7.84 17.17
CA ARG A 212 -7.26 -7.17 16.43
C ARG A 212 -6.73 -6.39 15.24
N TRP A 213 -7.25 -6.68 14.05
CA TRP A 213 -6.86 -6.00 12.81
C TRP A 213 -7.74 -4.77 12.50
N GLU A 214 -7.08 -3.64 12.25
CA GLU A 214 -7.69 -2.41 11.75
C GLU A 214 -7.05 -2.02 10.41
N SER A 215 -7.76 -2.33 9.32
CA SER A 215 -7.30 -2.06 7.96
C SER A 215 -7.46 -0.60 7.57
N LEU A 216 -6.38 0.01 7.08
CA LEU A 216 -6.41 1.32 6.44
C LEU A 216 -6.61 1.23 4.92
N PHE A 217 -6.50 0.03 4.34
CA PHE A 217 -6.82 -0.27 2.95
C PHE A 217 -7.08 -1.77 2.78
N VAL A 218 -8.29 -2.11 2.34
CA VAL A 218 -8.76 -3.50 2.19
C VAL A 218 -8.24 -4.14 0.90
N ASN A 219 -7.67 -5.33 0.99
CA ASN A 219 -7.24 -6.12 -0.17
C ASN A 219 -7.73 -7.58 -0.08
N GLY A 220 -7.22 -8.46 -0.96
CA GLY A 220 -7.62 -9.87 -0.97
C GLY A 220 -7.31 -10.65 0.32
N VAL A 221 -6.35 -10.19 1.11
CA VAL A 221 -5.90 -10.85 2.34
C VAL A 221 -6.87 -10.61 3.50
N ASP A 222 -7.35 -9.37 3.68
CA ASP A 222 -8.18 -8.99 4.83
C ASP A 222 -9.66 -8.77 4.52
N ARG A 223 -10.07 -8.72 3.23
CA ARG A 223 -11.47 -8.50 2.82
C ARG A 223 -12.46 -9.48 3.46
N GLY A 224 -12.10 -10.77 3.56
CA GLY A 224 -12.97 -11.78 4.17
C GLY A 224 -13.15 -11.56 5.68
N LEU A 225 -12.11 -11.09 6.37
CA LEU A 225 -12.16 -10.77 7.80
C LEU A 225 -13.06 -9.56 8.06
N ILE A 226 -13.00 -8.57 7.19
CA ILE A 226 -13.83 -7.36 7.28
C ILE A 226 -15.29 -7.70 6.94
N GLY A 227 -15.52 -8.46 5.88
CA GLY A 227 -16.87 -8.89 5.47
C GLY A 227 -17.59 -9.74 6.51
N SER A 228 -16.84 -10.50 7.33
CA SER A 228 -17.37 -11.29 8.45
C SER A 228 -17.48 -10.53 9.77
N GLY A 229 -17.01 -9.27 9.83
CA GLY A 229 -17.02 -8.45 11.05
C GLY A 229 -15.93 -8.80 12.07
N VAL A 230 -14.95 -9.63 11.70
CA VAL A 230 -13.80 -10.00 12.54
C VAL A 230 -12.76 -8.89 12.60
N ALA A 231 -12.62 -8.11 11.53
CA ALA A 231 -11.70 -6.98 11.42
C ALA A 231 -12.43 -5.70 11.05
N HIS A 232 -11.81 -4.56 11.32
CA HIS A 232 -12.37 -3.25 10.98
C HIS A 232 -11.70 -2.63 9.77
N TYR A 233 -12.47 -1.87 9.00
CA TYR A 233 -11.96 -0.98 7.96
C TYR A 233 -12.13 0.47 8.40
N ASN A 234 -11.08 1.26 8.27
CA ASN A 234 -11.07 2.70 8.56
C ASN A 234 -11.02 3.49 7.23
N PRO A 235 -12.16 3.98 6.71
CA PRO A 235 -12.17 4.73 5.45
C PRO A 235 -11.38 6.03 5.56
N ASN A 236 -10.47 6.24 4.61
CA ASN A 236 -9.58 7.40 4.62
C ASN A 236 -9.15 7.76 3.19
N PHE A 237 -8.62 8.97 3.02
CA PHE A 237 -7.82 9.30 1.84
C PHE A 237 -6.36 8.96 2.13
N PHE A 238 -5.72 8.22 1.23
CA PHE A 238 -4.37 7.71 1.46
C PHE A 238 -3.35 8.82 1.78
N HIS A 239 -3.40 9.95 1.06
CA HIS A 239 -2.53 11.12 1.33
C HIS A 239 -2.71 11.75 2.72
N GLN A 240 -3.82 11.44 3.42
CA GLN A 240 -4.13 11.93 4.76
C GLN A 240 -3.75 10.92 5.85
N VAL A 241 -3.42 9.66 5.52
CA VAL A 241 -3.04 8.65 6.50
C VAL A 241 -1.85 9.09 7.36
N PRO A 242 -0.79 9.74 6.83
CA PRO A 242 0.28 10.28 7.68
C PRO A 242 -0.24 11.24 8.76
N ARG A 243 -1.20 12.10 8.39
CA ARG A 243 -1.84 13.02 9.34
C ARG A 243 -2.72 12.27 10.33
N LEU A 244 -3.46 11.25 9.88
CA LEU A 244 -4.27 10.38 10.73
C LEU A 244 -3.41 9.72 11.82
N ILE A 245 -2.26 9.16 11.42
CA ILE A 245 -1.29 8.55 12.33
C ILE A 245 -0.78 9.57 13.35
N LEU A 246 -0.34 10.74 12.89
CA LEU A 246 0.28 11.73 13.79
C LEU A 246 -0.72 12.35 14.78
N GLU A 247 -1.92 12.70 14.31
CA GLU A 247 -2.90 13.50 15.08
C GLU A 247 -3.96 12.67 15.81
N PHE A 248 -4.32 11.48 15.32
CA PHE A 248 -5.53 10.77 15.77
C PHE A 248 -5.33 9.31 16.15
N MET A 249 -4.23 8.68 15.77
CA MET A 249 -3.94 7.28 16.15
C MET A 249 -2.85 7.27 17.20
N ASP A 250 -3.08 6.63 18.34
CA ASP A 250 -2.04 6.43 19.35
C ASP A 250 -1.22 5.18 18.97
N ILE A 251 -0.42 5.26 17.90
CA ILE A 251 0.51 4.20 17.51
C ILE A 251 1.62 4.13 18.57
N ASP A 252 1.72 3.00 19.27
CA ASP A 252 2.73 2.77 20.31
C ASP A 252 4.00 2.16 19.72
N VAL A 253 3.85 1.27 18.73
CA VAL A 253 4.96 0.52 18.13
C VAL A 253 4.89 0.58 16.60
N ALA A 254 6.03 0.79 15.95
CA ALA A 254 6.18 0.63 14.50
C ALA A 254 7.13 -0.52 14.18
N LEU A 255 6.65 -1.49 13.40
CA LEU A 255 7.43 -2.57 12.80
C LEU A 255 7.67 -2.23 11.32
N ILE A 256 8.92 -2.08 10.92
CA ILE A 256 9.30 -1.66 9.56
C ILE A 256 10.35 -2.59 8.96
N ASP A 257 10.33 -2.77 7.65
CA ASP A 257 11.43 -3.40 6.89
C ASP A 257 12.31 -2.30 6.25
N VAL A 258 13.62 -2.47 6.29
CA VAL A 258 14.60 -1.49 5.80
C VAL A 258 15.79 -2.16 5.10
N SER A 259 16.44 -1.42 4.20
CA SER A 259 17.67 -1.85 3.54
C SER A 259 18.82 -2.04 4.52
N ARG A 260 19.91 -2.64 4.02
CA ARG A 260 21.24 -2.61 4.65
C ARG A 260 21.64 -1.22 5.17
N VAL A 261 22.28 -1.18 6.35
CA VAL A 261 22.84 0.04 6.93
C VAL A 261 24.10 0.48 6.18
N ASP A 262 24.23 1.78 5.95
CA ASP A 262 25.44 2.36 5.35
C ASP A 262 26.48 2.77 6.40
N ARG A 263 27.66 3.20 5.95
CA ARG A 263 28.77 3.60 6.81
C ARG A 263 28.46 4.79 7.74
N HIS A 264 27.37 5.52 7.47
CA HIS A 264 26.94 6.69 8.23
C HIS A 264 25.75 6.36 9.15
N GLY A 265 25.33 5.09 9.22
CA GLY A 265 24.22 4.66 10.08
C GLY A 265 22.84 4.79 9.45
N TYR A 266 22.74 5.05 8.14
CA TYR A 266 21.47 5.19 7.45
C TYR A 266 21.06 3.89 6.76
N MET A 267 19.79 3.55 6.90
CA MET A 267 19.06 2.56 6.13
C MET A 267 17.99 3.30 5.30
N SER A 268 17.34 2.58 4.38
CA SER A 268 16.27 3.11 3.54
C SER A 268 15.02 2.26 3.72
N LEU A 269 13.85 2.91 3.80
CA LEU A 269 12.53 2.27 3.75
C LEU A 269 12.22 1.60 2.40
N GLY A 270 13.06 1.84 1.40
CA GLY A 270 13.09 1.12 0.13
C GLY A 270 11.77 1.17 -0.62
N THR A 271 11.09 0.04 -0.69
CA THR A 271 9.82 -0.08 -1.41
C THR A 271 8.70 0.73 -0.77
N ASN A 272 8.71 1.03 0.54
CA ASN A 272 7.56 1.61 1.22
C ASN A 272 7.92 2.80 2.12
N VAL A 273 7.91 4.01 1.55
CA VAL A 273 8.03 5.25 2.34
C VAL A 273 6.66 5.70 2.83
N ASP A 274 5.70 5.79 1.91
CA ASP A 274 4.28 6.06 2.10
C ASP A 274 3.87 6.69 3.45
N THR A 275 3.43 5.89 4.42
CA THR A 275 3.02 6.26 5.77
C THR A 275 4.06 5.88 6.82
N HIS A 276 5.13 5.16 6.46
CA HIS A 276 6.13 4.63 7.40
C HIS A 276 6.85 5.75 8.14
N LYS A 277 7.18 6.86 7.46
CA LYS A 277 7.80 8.02 8.13
C LYS A 277 6.92 8.58 9.25
N ALA A 278 5.60 8.62 9.06
CA ALA A 278 4.67 9.07 10.09
C ALA A 278 4.53 8.04 11.22
N ALA A 279 4.55 6.75 10.91
CA ALA A 279 4.54 5.69 11.92
C ALA A 279 5.80 5.74 12.80
N ILE A 280 6.98 5.91 12.20
CA ILE A 280 8.27 6.06 12.91
C ILE A 280 8.27 7.31 13.78
N GLU A 281 7.75 8.44 13.27
CA GLU A 281 7.66 9.68 14.04
C GLU A 281 6.70 9.57 15.23
N LYS A 282 5.61 8.82 15.07
CA LYS A 282 4.55 8.67 16.06
C LYS A 282 4.87 7.66 17.15
N ALA A 283 5.46 6.52 16.78
CA ALA A 283 5.67 5.39 17.67
C ALA A 283 6.64 5.71 18.81
N ASP A 284 6.36 5.15 19.99
CA ASP A 284 7.27 5.20 21.13
C ASP A 284 8.41 4.19 20.99
N ILE A 285 8.15 3.07 20.31
CA ILE A 285 9.12 2.00 20.02
C ILE A 285 9.15 1.74 18.50
N VAL A 286 10.33 1.82 17.91
CA VAL A 286 10.56 1.50 16.50
C VAL A 286 11.46 0.27 16.38
N ILE A 287 10.93 -0.80 15.80
CA ILE A 287 11.66 -2.05 15.57
C ILE A 287 11.84 -2.22 14.06
N ALA A 288 13.09 -2.28 13.62
CA ALA A 288 13.40 -2.49 12.21
C ALA A 288 13.87 -3.92 11.94
N GLU A 289 13.34 -4.50 10.87
CA GLU A 289 13.91 -5.65 10.19
C GLU A 289 14.83 -5.14 9.09
N VAL A 290 16.09 -5.56 9.10
CA VAL A 290 17.07 -5.24 8.07
C VAL A 290 17.11 -6.41 7.11
N ASN A 291 16.74 -6.13 5.86
CA ASN A 291 16.65 -7.10 4.79
C ASN A 291 17.56 -6.66 3.62
N ASN A 292 18.52 -7.50 3.24
CA ASN A 292 19.42 -7.21 2.12
C ASN A 292 18.72 -7.21 0.75
N HIS A 293 17.50 -7.74 0.66
CA HIS A 293 16.66 -7.64 -0.54
C HIS A 293 15.88 -6.32 -0.63
N MET A 294 15.81 -5.54 0.45
CA MET A 294 15.17 -4.22 0.45
C MET A 294 16.08 -3.19 -0.25
N PRO A 295 15.62 -2.56 -1.36
CA PRO A 295 16.44 -1.61 -2.09
C PRO A 295 16.72 -0.34 -1.28
N ARG A 296 17.92 0.20 -1.45
CA ARG A 296 18.33 1.48 -0.88
C ARG A 296 17.94 2.62 -1.82
N VAL A 297 16.76 3.20 -1.63
CA VAL A 297 16.18 4.20 -2.55
C VAL A 297 16.42 5.61 -2.04
N HIS A 298 16.61 6.58 -2.94
CA HIS A 298 16.76 7.99 -2.58
C HIS A 298 15.40 8.68 -2.29
N GLY A 299 15.44 9.97 -1.96
CA GLY A 299 14.27 10.75 -1.56
C GLY A 299 14.18 10.89 -0.04
N ASN A 300 12.96 10.98 0.49
CA ASN A 300 12.70 11.03 1.93
C ASN A 300 12.40 9.63 2.49
N SER A 301 13.31 8.71 2.19
CA SER A 301 13.26 7.27 2.52
C SER A 301 14.16 6.88 3.70
N TRP A 302 15.06 7.78 4.10
CA TRP A 302 16.13 7.46 5.05
C TRP A 302 15.62 7.29 6.48
N VAL A 303 16.21 6.31 7.17
CA VAL A 303 16.06 6.07 8.61
C VAL A 303 17.46 5.90 9.19
N HIS A 304 17.81 6.69 10.20
CA HIS A 304 19.08 6.57 10.90
C HIS A 304 18.95 5.58 12.07
N VAL A 305 20.02 4.84 12.38
CA VAL A 305 20.06 3.89 13.50
C VAL A 305 19.62 4.49 14.83
N SER A 306 19.83 5.80 15.04
CA SER A 306 19.39 6.52 16.24
C SER A 306 17.88 6.70 16.40
N GLU A 307 17.12 6.44 15.33
CA GLU A 307 15.66 6.48 15.33
C GLU A 307 15.04 5.14 15.71
N LEU A 308 15.86 4.08 15.85
CA LEU A 308 15.43 2.72 16.13
C LEU A 308 15.66 2.36 17.60
N ASP A 309 14.83 1.48 18.15
CA ASP A 309 14.96 0.92 19.49
C ASP A 309 15.48 -0.52 19.46
N ALA A 310 15.11 -1.30 18.44
CA ALA A 310 15.64 -2.63 18.19
C ALA A 310 15.80 -2.90 16.69
N ILE A 311 16.73 -3.80 16.38
CA ILE A 311 17.08 -4.20 15.01
C ILE A 311 17.12 -5.73 14.96
N VAL A 312 16.49 -6.29 13.94
CA VAL A 312 16.55 -7.71 13.57
C VAL A 312 17.14 -7.79 12.18
N GLU A 313 18.04 -8.74 11.93
CA GLU A 313 18.54 -9.03 10.59
C GLU A 313 17.83 -10.27 10.07
N HIS A 314 17.11 -10.13 8.95
CA HIS A 314 16.39 -11.23 8.30
C HIS A 314 16.33 -11.01 6.80
N ASP A 315 17.01 -11.88 6.06
CA ASP A 315 17.05 -11.83 4.60
C ASP A 315 15.98 -12.76 4.02
N GLU A 316 14.92 -12.16 3.48
CA GLU A 316 13.85 -12.85 2.74
C GLU A 316 13.55 -12.06 1.46
N PRO A 317 13.44 -12.73 0.29
CA PRO A 317 13.03 -12.05 -0.93
C PRO A 317 11.73 -11.28 -0.73
N LEU A 318 11.70 -10.01 -1.17
CA LEU A 318 10.49 -9.19 -1.11
C LEU A 318 9.35 -9.86 -1.90
N PRO A 319 8.09 -9.73 -1.46
CA PRO A 319 6.97 -10.33 -2.16
C PRO A 319 6.85 -9.76 -3.58
N GLU A 320 6.64 -10.64 -4.56
CA GLU A 320 6.47 -10.26 -5.95
C GLU A 320 4.98 -10.18 -6.32
N LEU A 321 4.62 -9.20 -7.17
CA LEU A 321 3.26 -9.13 -7.71
C LEU A 321 3.09 -10.06 -8.91
N PRO A 322 2.01 -10.86 -8.96
CA PRO A 322 1.73 -11.69 -10.12
C PRO A 322 1.38 -10.82 -11.32
N LEU A 323 1.89 -11.21 -12.49
CA LEU A 323 1.50 -10.59 -13.75
C LEU A 323 0.05 -10.97 -14.07
N VAL A 324 -0.82 -9.96 -14.18
CA VAL A 324 -2.20 -10.14 -14.65
C VAL A 324 -2.19 -10.21 -16.18
N PRO A 325 -2.64 -11.33 -16.79
CA PRO A 325 -2.74 -11.41 -18.24
C PRO A 325 -3.67 -10.34 -18.79
N GLU A 326 -3.22 -9.66 -19.84
CA GLU A 326 -4.02 -8.66 -20.53
C GLU A 326 -5.11 -9.33 -21.38
N ARG A 327 -6.30 -8.74 -21.37
CA ARG A 327 -7.42 -9.13 -22.21
C ARG A 327 -7.50 -8.22 -23.45
N PRO A 328 -8.20 -8.62 -24.52
CA PRO A 328 -8.37 -7.77 -25.71
C PRO A 328 -8.98 -6.40 -25.39
N GLU A 329 -9.86 -6.32 -24.39
CA GLU A 329 -10.45 -5.08 -23.92
C GLU A 329 -9.43 -4.16 -23.26
N ASP A 330 -8.45 -4.74 -22.56
CA ASP A 330 -7.38 -3.98 -21.89
C ASP A 330 -6.46 -3.34 -22.94
N GLU A 331 -6.12 -4.07 -24.01
CA GLU A 331 -5.36 -3.54 -25.15
C GLU A 331 -6.09 -2.39 -25.84
N ALA A 332 -7.39 -2.58 -26.14
CA ALA A 332 -8.19 -1.54 -26.78
C ALA A 332 -8.29 -0.28 -25.91
N MET A 333 -8.52 -0.43 -24.60
CA MET A 333 -8.51 0.70 -23.65
C MET A 333 -7.15 1.39 -23.59
N GLY A 334 -6.06 0.61 -23.53
CA GLY A 334 -4.70 1.14 -23.50
C GLY A 334 -4.37 2.01 -24.72
N GLN A 335 -4.75 1.56 -25.92
CA GLN A 335 -4.57 2.32 -27.17
C GLN A 335 -5.38 3.63 -27.17
N LEU A 336 -6.66 3.56 -26.78
CA LEU A 336 -7.52 4.75 -26.71
C LEU A 336 -6.99 5.78 -25.71
N ILE A 337 -6.50 5.34 -24.55
CA ILE A 337 -5.94 6.25 -23.54
C ILE A 337 -4.60 6.83 -24.02
N ALA A 338 -3.75 6.04 -24.69
CA ALA A 338 -2.46 6.51 -25.20
C ALA A 338 -2.59 7.68 -26.19
N GLU A 339 -3.67 7.74 -26.98
CA GLU A 339 -3.97 8.88 -27.86
C GLU A 339 -4.24 10.19 -27.10
N MET A 340 -4.66 10.10 -25.84
CA MET A 340 -4.91 11.26 -24.96
C MET A 340 -3.65 11.71 -24.23
N VAL A 341 -2.56 10.94 -24.28
CA VAL A 341 -1.30 11.25 -23.61
C VAL A 341 -0.38 11.98 -24.59
N PRO A 342 -0.05 13.27 -24.36
CA PRO A 342 0.92 13.97 -25.19
C PRO A 342 2.37 13.54 -24.85
N ASP A 343 3.29 13.72 -25.79
CA ASP A 343 4.73 13.73 -25.47
C ASP A 343 5.01 14.76 -24.35
N GLY A 344 5.95 14.43 -23.45
CA GLY A 344 6.27 15.30 -22.31
C GLY A 344 5.28 15.20 -21.13
N ALA A 345 4.24 14.37 -21.20
CA ALA A 345 3.30 14.18 -20.10
C ALA A 345 3.97 13.60 -18.85
N THR A 346 3.50 13.99 -17.67
CA THR A 346 3.83 13.30 -16.41
C THR A 346 2.73 12.30 -16.10
N ILE A 347 3.07 11.01 -15.96
CA ILE A 347 2.08 9.95 -15.81
C ILE A 347 2.05 9.39 -14.38
N GLN A 348 0.83 9.03 -13.96
CA GLN A 348 0.54 8.10 -12.87
C GLN A 348 -0.32 6.98 -13.45
N LEU A 349 0.11 5.74 -13.25
CA LEU A 349 -0.63 4.54 -13.65
C LEU A 349 -0.86 3.66 -12.42
N GLY A 350 -2.02 2.98 -12.39
CA GLY A 350 -2.29 1.92 -11.41
C GLY A 350 -1.69 0.56 -11.81
N ILE A 351 -2.23 -0.50 -11.21
CA ILE A 351 -1.91 -1.90 -11.54
C ILE A 351 -3.02 -2.57 -12.35
N GLY A 352 -2.67 -3.65 -13.05
CA GLY A 352 -3.63 -4.53 -13.74
C GLY A 352 -3.53 -4.46 -15.26
N GLY A 353 -4.48 -5.12 -15.93
CA GLY A 353 -4.47 -5.26 -17.39
C GLY A 353 -4.44 -3.92 -18.14
N VAL A 354 -5.33 -2.98 -17.81
CA VAL A 354 -5.42 -1.68 -18.51
C VAL A 354 -4.16 -0.83 -18.33
N PRO A 355 -3.62 -0.60 -17.11
CA PRO A 355 -2.36 0.14 -16.96
C PRO A 355 -1.17 -0.52 -17.68
N ASN A 356 -1.08 -1.84 -17.68
CA ASN A 356 -0.03 -2.57 -18.39
C ASN A 356 -0.15 -2.39 -19.91
N ALA A 357 -1.35 -2.54 -20.45
CA ALA A 357 -1.65 -2.31 -21.86
C ALA A 357 -1.32 -0.87 -22.29
N LEU A 358 -1.71 0.12 -21.48
CA LEU A 358 -1.37 1.52 -21.71
C LEU A 358 0.15 1.74 -21.72
N ALA A 359 0.88 1.23 -20.73
CA ALA A 359 2.34 1.40 -20.69
C ALA A 359 3.02 0.85 -21.97
N ARG A 360 2.55 -0.28 -22.51
CA ARG A 360 3.04 -0.80 -23.80
C ARG A 360 2.67 0.12 -24.97
N ALA A 361 1.45 0.66 -24.98
CA ALA A 361 1.00 1.59 -26.02
C ALA A 361 1.76 2.93 -25.98
N LEU A 362 2.29 3.32 -24.81
CA LEU A 362 3.12 4.51 -24.63
C LEU A 362 4.56 4.38 -25.14
N MET A 363 4.99 3.19 -25.59
CA MET A 363 6.38 2.97 -26.05
C MET A 363 6.77 3.80 -27.29
N GLY A 364 5.82 4.43 -27.98
CA GLY A 364 6.06 5.36 -29.08
C GLY A 364 6.22 6.83 -28.67
N HIS A 365 5.92 7.17 -27.41
CA HIS A 365 5.98 8.52 -26.88
C HIS A 365 7.42 8.93 -26.56
N ARG A 366 7.61 10.20 -26.20
CA ARG A 366 8.90 10.73 -25.78
C ARG A 366 8.79 11.63 -24.57
N ASN A 367 9.89 11.68 -23.81
CA ASN A 367 10.11 12.62 -22.73
C ASN A 367 9.07 12.53 -21.60
N LEU A 368 8.48 11.34 -21.38
CA LEU A 368 7.50 11.16 -20.33
C LEU A 368 8.15 11.34 -18.95
N GLY A 369 7.37 11.89 -18.02
CA GLY A 369 7.71 11.95 -16.61
C GLY A 369 6.92 10.94 -15.79
N ILE A 370 7.46 10.52 -14.64
CA ILE A 370 6.76 9.63 -13.70
C ILE A 370 6.59 10.34 -12.36
N HIS A 371 5.33 10.49 -11.94
CA HIS A 371 4.93 10.89 -10.59
C HIS A 371 3.77 10.00 -10.21
N THR A 372 4.03 8.87 -9.56
CA THR A 372 3.04 7.84 -9.31
C THR A 372 2.84 7.61 -7.81
N GLU A 373 1.71 7.02 -7.43
CA GLU A 373 1.53 6.49 -6.08
C GLU A 373 2.37 5.23 -5.91
N MET A 374 2.14 4.27 -6.81
CA MET A 374 2.75 2.95 -6.80
C MET A 374 3.73 2.80 -7.98
N PHE A 375 4.96 2.37 -7.70
CA PHE A 375 5.97 2.04 -8.70
C PHE A 375 5.94 0.53 -9.01
N VAL A 376 5.85 0.18 -10.29
CA VAL A 376 5.61 -1.20 -10.76
C VAL A 376 6.44 -1.48 -12.01
N ASP A 377 6.48 -2.74 -12.43
CA ASP A 377 7.25 -3.22 -13.59
C ASP A 377 7.12 -2.38 -14.86
N SER A 378 5.91 -1.93 -15.19
CA SER A 378 5.68 -1.13 -16.40
C SER A 378 6.40 0.22 -16.39
N MET A 379 6.66 0.78 -15.20
CA MET A 379 7.46 2.00 -15.06
C MET A 379 8.94 1.74 -15.36
N VAL A 380 9.45 0.57 -14.96
CA VAL A 380 10.81 0.13 -15.31
C VAL A 380 10.93 0.05 -16.83
N ASP A 381 9.98 -0.63 -17.48
CA ASP A 381 9.99 -0.81 -18.94
C ASP A 381 9.98 0.55 -19.69
N LEU A 382 9.18 1.51 -19.23
CA LEU A 382 9.13 2.85 -19.82
C LEU A 382 10.42 3.66 -19.63
N ILE A 383 11.10 3.49 -18.49
CA ILE A 383 12.37 4.18 -18.24
C ILE A 383 13.51 3.53 -19.04
N GLU A 384 13.62 2.20 -19.00
CA GLU A 384 14.69 1.46 -19.70
C GLU A 384 14.61 1.60 -21.23
N SER A 385 13.40 1.76 -21.78
CA SER A 385 13.20 2.09 -23.20
C SER A 385 13.60 3.52 -23.57
N GLY A 386 13.84 4.40 -22.58
CA GLY A 386 14.18 5.80 -22.77
C GLY A 386 12.97 6.70 -23.09
N VAL A 387 11.76 6.15 -23.09
CA VAL A 387 10.52 6.90 -23.31
C VAL A 387 10.21 7.80 -22.12
N ALA A 388 10.42 7.30 -20.90
CA ALA A 388 10.27 8.05 -19.66
C ALA A 388 11.64 8.46 -19.09
N ASP A 389 12.00 9.73 -19.32
CA ASP A 389 13.28 10.30 -18.84
C ASP A 389 13.07 11.42 -17.80
N GLY A 390 11.83 11.85 -17.57
CA GLY A 390 11.47 12.93 -16.66
C GLY A 390 11.98 14.32 -17.06
N SER A 391 12.56 14.48 -18.26
CA SER A 391 13.21 15.73 -18.71
C SER A 391 12.26 16.92 -18.82
N GLN A 392 10.96 16.67 -19.00
CA GLN A 392 9.92 17.70 -19.09
C GLN A 392 9.06 17.85 -17.83
N LYS A 393 9.36 17.12 -16.75
CA LYS A 393 8.65 17.34 -15.48
C LYS A 393 8.97 18.73 -14.93
N THR A 394 7.92 19.49 -14.58
CA THR A 394 8.06 20.80 -13.92
C THR A 394 8.23 20.68 -12.41
N PHE A 395 7.93 19.50 -11.84
CA PHE A 395 8.17 19.17 -10.45
C PHE A 395 9.02 17.91 -10.36
N HIS A 396 10.20 18.01 -9.73
CA HIS A 396 11.24 16.96 -9.74
C HIS A 396 11.69 16.57 -11.17
N PRO A 397 12.27 17.53 -11.94
CA PRO A 397 12.81 17.25 -13.28
C PRO A 397 13.88 16.16 -13.25
N GLY A 398 13.81 15.23 -14.20
CA GLY A 398 14.73 14.12 -14.35
C GLY A 398 14.60 13.02 -13.29
N LYS A 399 13.55 13.05 -12.46
CA LYS A 399 13.28 12.02 -11.43
C LYS A 399 11.96 11.32 -11.66
N ALA A 400 11.93 10.00 -11.50
CA ALA A 400 10.69 9.28 -11.24
C ALA A 400 10.39 9.33 -9.73
N VAL A 401 9.16 9.73 -9.38
CA VAL A 401 8.73 9.91 -7.99
C VAL A 401 7.66 8.88 -7.65
N TYR A 402 7.77 8.22 -6.50
CA TYR A 402 6.78 7.26 -6.01
C TYR A 402 6.59 7.30 -4.48
N ALA A 403 5.48 6.73 -3.99
CA ALA A 403 5.17 6.61 -2.56
C ALA A 403 5.51 5.22 -2.00
N PHE A 404 5.08 4.19 -2.73
CA PHE A 404 5.49 2.82 -2.52
C PHE A 404 5.71 2.04 -3.82
N ALA A 405 6.30 0.86 -3.77
CA ALA A 405 6.62 0.01 -4.92
C ALA A 405 6.25 -1.44 -4.63
N ALA A 406 5.70 -2.13 -5.64
CA ALA A 406 5.64 -3.58 -5.66
C ALA A 406 5.60 -4.07 -7.11
N GLY A 407 6.30 -5.16 -7.38
CA GLY A 407 6.47 -5.69 -8.73
C GLY A 407 7.25 -6.99 -8.70
N ALA A 408 7.82 -7.40 -9.83
CA ALA A 408 8.77 -8.49 -9.86
C ALA A 408 10.11 -8.08 -9.24
N ARG A 409 10.96 -9.06 -8.92
CA ARG A 409 12.31 -8.83 -8.35
C ARG A 409 13.14 -7.79 -9.11
N ARG A 410 13.03 -7.78 -10.44
CA ARG A 410 13.73 -6.80 -11.30
C ARG A 410 13.39 -5.35 -10.95
N THR A 411 12.16 -5.10 -10.51
CA THR A 411 11.72 -3.77 -10.09
C THR A 411 12.50 -3.34 -8.86
N TYR A 412 12.64 -4.21 -7.86
CA TYR A 412 13.40 -3.89 -6.66
C TYR A 412 14.88 -3.68 -6.96
N GLU A 413 15.48 -4.51 -7.82
CA GLU A 413 16.87 -4.34 -8.27
C GLU A 413 17.07 -3.02 -9.04
N PHE A 414 16.11 -2.61 -9.88
CA PHE A 414 16.15 -1.34 -10.60
C PHE A 414 16.08 -0.11 -9.68
N LEU A 415 15.41 -0.23 -8.53
CA LEU A 415 15.26 0.84 -7.55
C LEU A 415 16.52 1.03 -6.68
N ASP A 416 17.31 -0.02 -6.44
CA ASP A 416 18.47 0.02 -5.52
C ASP A 416 19.53 1.05 -5.99
N ASP A 417 19.78 2.05 -5.15
CA ASP A 417 20.76 3.14 -5.31
C ASP A 417 20.70 3.86 -6.67
N ASN A 418 19.50 3.90 -7.29
CA ASN A 418 19.29 4.54 -8.58
C ASN A 418 18.99 6.04 -8.41
N PRO A 419 19.91 6.95 -8.78
CA PRO A 419 19.74 8.38 -8.56
C PRO A 419 18.61 8.98 -9.40
N GLY A 420 18.10 8.30 -10.43
CA GLY A 420 16.93 8.74 -11.20
C GLY A 420 15.61 8.58 -10.46
N ILE A 421 15.61 7.93 -9.29
CA ILE A 421 14.41 7.54 -8.55
C ILE A 421 14.38 8.22 -7.18
N GLU A 422 13.21 8.71 -6.77
CA GLU A 422 12.97 9.20 -5.43
C GLU A 422 11.66 8.68 -4.84
N ALA A 423 11.76 8.11 -3.63
CA ALA A 423 10.62 7.71 -2.83
C ALA A 423 10.30 8.80 -1.79
N HIS A 424 9.02 9.13 -1.63
CA HIS A 424 8.56 10.17 -0.70
C HIS A 424 7.30 9.73 0.06
N PRO A 425 7.01 10.30 1.24
CA PRO A 425 5.77 10.02 1.95
C PRO A 425 4.53 10.28 1.09
N VAL A 426 3.46 9.55 1.36
CA VAL A 426 2.21 9.67 0.59
C VAL A 426 1.54 11.03 0.76
N SER A 427 1.77 11.70 1.89
CA SER A 427 1.37 13.10 2.12
C SER A 427 2.14 14.11 1.24
N TYR A 428 3.13 13.66 0.49
CA TYR A 428 3.87 14.44 -0.50
C TYR A 428 3.51 14.05 -1.93
N THR A 429 3.57 12.77 -2.27
CA THR A 429 3.32 12.26 -3.62
C THR A 429 1.84 12.37 -4.00
N ASN A 430 0.94 12.06 -3.08
CA ASN A 430 -0.50 12.02 -3.33
C ASN A 430 -1.20 13.30 -2.88
N PHE A 431 -0.44 14.34 -2.53
CA PHE A 431 -1.01 15.63 -2.15
C PHE A 431 -1.39 16.41 -3.40
N PRO A 432 -2.69 16.71 -3.64
CA PRO A 432 -3.12 17.31 -4.90
C PRO A 432 -2.39 18.61 -5.28
N PRO A 433 -2.08 19.53 -4.33
CA PRO A 433 -1.27 20.70 -4.65
C PRO A 433 0.15 20.39 -5.14
N ASN A 434 0.76 19.27 -4.74
CA ASN A 434 2.04 18.83 -5.27
C ASN A 434 1.90 18.20 -6.66
N ILE A 435 0.87 17.37 -6.85
CA ILE A 435 0.57 16.75 -8.16
C ILE A 435 0.35 17.83 -9.21
N ALA A 436 -0.44 18.86 -8.89
CA ALA A 436 -0.78 19.97 -9.79
C ALA A 436 0.42 20.84 -10.20
N ARG A 437 1.61 20.63 -9.62
CA ARG A 437 2.84 21.31 -10.05
C ARG A 437 3.47 20.67 -11.27
N ASN A 438 3.07 19.45 -11.64
CA ASN A 438 3.44 18.81 -12.90
C ASN A 438 2.52 19.32 -14.02
N GLU A 439 3.10 19.96 -15.03
CA GLU A 439 2.40 20.23 -16.29
C GLU A 439 2.09 18.92 -17.02
N ASN A 440 0.98 18.88 -17.75
CA ASN A 440 0.51 17.70 -18.49
C ASN A 440 0.46 16.43 -17.62
N MET A 441 0.01 16.57 -16.37
CA MET A 441 -0.21 15.43 -15.48
C MET A 441 -1.38 14.58 -15.99
N ILE A 442 -1.13 13.31 -16.29
CA ILE A 442 -2.13 12.31 -16.67
C ILE A 442 -2.20 11.24 -15.59
N SER A 443 -3.38 11.07 -15.00
CA SER A 443 -3.65 10.03 -14.02
C SER A 443 -4.64 9.02 -14.61
N VAL A 444 -4.24 7.75 -14.62
CA VAL A 444 -5.05 6.65 -15.17
C VAL A 444 -5.34 5.66 -14.07
N ASN A 445 -6.63 5.58 -13.69
CA ASN A 445 -7.13 4.70 -12.65
C ASN A 445 -8.27 3.84 -13.20
N SER A 446 -8.45 2.66 -12.63
CA SER A 446 -9.58 1.79 -12.91
C SER A 446 -10.70 2.01 -11.89
N THR A 447 -11.94 1.72 -12.30
CA THR A 447 -13.13 1.69 -11.43
C THR A 447 -13.88 0.37 -11.65
N ILE A 448 -14.71 -0.02 -10.68
CA ILE A 448 -15.55 -1.22 -10.77
C ILE A 448 -16.80 -0.93 -11.58
N GLU A 449 -17.49 0.17 -11.26
CA GLU A 449 -18.76 0.58 -11.88
C GLU A 449 -18.79 2.11 -12.06
N VAL A 450 -19.61 2.58 -13.01
CA VAL A 450 -19.89 3.99 -13.30
C VAL A 450 -21.39 4.13 -13.56
N ASP A 451 -22.07 5.09 -12.92
CA ASP A 451 -23.49 5.40 -13.16
C ASP A 451 -23.67 6.34 -14.37
N LEU A 452 -24.93 6.56 -14.80
CA LEU A 452 -25.29 7.31 -16.02
C LEU A 452 -25.62 8.79 -15.79
#